data_AF-A0A2A9DSM4-F1
#
_entry.id   AF-A0A2A9DSM4-F1
#
_cell.length_a   1.000
_cell.length_b   1.000
_cell.length_c   1.000
_cell.angle_alpha   90.00
_cell.angle_beta   90.00
_cell.angle_gamma   90.00
#
_symmetry.space_group_name_H-M   'P 1'
#
loop_
_entity.id
_entity.type
_entity.pdbx_description
1 polymer ?
#
loop_
_entity_poly.entity_id
_entity_poly.type
_entity_poly.pdbx_seq_one_letter_code
_entity_poly.pdbx_strand_id
1 'polypeptide(L)'
;MLLCALSLGLALTFAACSSSPPESSEAQDDPAPRPTPSVIAEPTGVPAPANDSSDEHDDTAAEFDPAQIEDLGAREGASGEARHDASGFWYYEVVSGDVASVICDRFDRRWWQLETLDAEPGFDCRSTIYPGQILIPTAYAEDHNVDPPWVPSDNPFTG
;
A
#
# COMPACT_ATOMS: atom_id res chain seq x y z
N MET A 1 -4.06 49.19 25.03
CA MET A 1 -2.60 49.35 24.97
C MET A 1 -2.03 47.94 24.97
N LEU A 2 -1.32 47.40 23.99
CA LEU A 2 -0.53 47.95 22.90
C LEU A 2 -0.37 46.83 21.85
N LEU A 3 -0.46 47.20 20.56
CA LEU A 3 -0.19 46.35 19.40
C LEU A 3 1.26 45.83 19.39
N CYS A 4 1.50 44.67 18.76
CA CYS A 4 2.71 44.48 17.98
C CYS A 4 2.43 43.52 16.81
N ALA A 5 2.06 44.11 15.69
CA ALA A 5 2.11 43.49 14.37
C ALA A 5 3.56 43.52 13.88
N LEU A 6 4.06 42.42 13.31
CA LEU A 6 5.19 42.46 12.39
C LEU A 6 4.81 41.72 11.11
N SER A 7 4.42 42.51 10.13
CA SER A 7 4.43 42.15 8.72
C SER A 7 5.87 42.12 8.22
N LEU A 8 6.22 41.15 7.38
CA LEU A 8 7.19 41.38 6.32
C LEU A 8 6.84 40.49 5.12
N GLY A 9 6.33 41.14 4.07
CA GLY A 9 6.10 40.52 2.79
C GLY A 9 7.39 40.38 1.99
N LEU A 10 7.42 39.39 1.11
CA LEU A 10 8.30 39.39 -0.05
C LEU A 10 7.47 38.95 -1.25
N ALA A 11 7.46 39.80 -2.27
CA ALA A 11 6.69 39.66 -3.48
C ALA A 11 7.62 39.77 -4.70
N LEU A 12 7.13 39.21 -5.82
CA LEU A 12 7.66 39.24 -7.21
C LEU A 12 8.91 38.35 -7.46
N THR A 13 9.01 37.57 -8.54
CA THR A 13 8.83 37.96 -9.95
C THR A 13 8.51 36.79 -10.88
N PHE A 14 7.79 37.14 -11.96
CA PHE A 14 7.39 36.36 -13.12
C PHE A 14 8.56 35.83 -13.97
N ALA A 15 8.36 34.65 -14.58
CA ALA A 15 8.95 34.31 -15.87
C ALA A 15 7.92 33.53 -16.69
N ALA A 16 7.19 34.26 -17.54
CA ALA A 16 6.38 33.71 -18.61
C ALA A 16 7.24 33.67 -19.89
N CYS A 17 7.42 32.49 -20.47
CA CYS A 17 7.87 32.36 -21.85
C CYS A 17 6.84 31.52 -22.61
N SER A 18 6.08 32.19 -23.45
CA SER A 18 5.23 31.61 -24.48
C SER A 18 5.96 31.74 -25.81
N SER A 19 6.03 30.68 -26.61
CA SER A 19 6.15 30.71 -28.07
C SER A 19 6.10 29.30 -28.67
N SER A 20 5.09 29.06 -29.49
CA SER A 20 4.95 27.93 -30.46
C SER A 20 5.13 28.48 -31.90
N PRO A 21 4.94 27.67 -32.97
CA PRO A 21 5.79 26.65 -33.61
C PRO A 21 6.35 27.14 -34.98
N PRO A 22 6.96 26.26 -35.81
CA PRO A 22 6.28 25.92 -37.07
C PRO A 22 6.43 24.47 -37.55
N GLU A 23 5.52 24.09 -38.46
CA GLU A 23 5.41 22.81 -39.17
C GLU A 23 6.44 22.58 -40.29
N SER A 24 6.51 21.29 -40.68
CA SER A 24 6.87 20.74 -42.01
C SER A 24 8.32 20.69 -42.46
N SER A 25 8.85 19.47 -42.66
CA SER A 25 9.25 18.98 -43.99
C SER A 25 9.73 17.53 -43.94
N GLU A 26 9.16 16.71 -44.84
CA GLU A 26 9.56 15.35 -45.18
C GLU A 26 10.93 15.32 -45.89
N ALA A 27 11.72 14.25 -45.68
CA ALA A 27 12.31 13.40 -46.72
C ALA A 27 13.55 12.61 -46.21
N GLN A 28 13.43 11.30 -46.41
CA GLN A 28 14.37 10.18 -46.41
C GLN A 28 15.86 10.49 -46.72
N ASP A 29 16.79 9.78 -46.06
CA ASP A 29 17.82 8.97 -46.77
C ASP A 29 18.58 7.99 -45.83
N ASP A 30 18.65 6.74 -46.29
CA ASP A 30 19.62 5.64 -46.07
C ASP A 30 19.97 5.10 -44.65
N PRO A 31 19.47 3.90 -44.27
CA PRO A 31 20.04 3.14 -43.15
C PRO A 31 21.31 2.39 -43.58
N ALA A 32 22.46 2.77 -43.02
CA ALA A 32 23.70 2.00 -43.14
C ALA A 32 23.49 0.51 -42.75
N PRO A 33 24.14 -0.45 -43.42
CA PRO A 33 24.00 -1.87 -43.09
C PRO A 33 24.58 -2.17 -41.70
N ARG A 34 23.74 -2.74 -40.84
CA ARG A 34 24.12 -3.24 -39.51
C ARG A 34 24.89 -4.57 -39.66
N PRO A 35 25.99 -4.80 -38.92
CA PRO A 35 26.69 -6.09 -38.97
C PRO A 35 25.79 -7.23 -38.44
N THR A 36 25.81 -8.35 -39.15
CA THR A 36 25.11 -9.59 -38.82
C THR A 36 25.71 -10.25 -37.58
N PRO A 37 24.92 -10.63 -36.55
CA PRO A 37 25.38 -11.61 -35.58
C PRO A 37 25.25 -13.02 -36.18
N SER A 38 26.38 -13.68 -36.41
CA SER A 38 26.44 -15.13 -36.57
C SER A 38 26.70 -15.78 -35.22
N VAL A 39 25.71 -16.46 -34.64
CA VAL A 39 25.90 -17.74 -33.94
C VAL A 39 24.59 -18.53 -34.01
N ILE A 40 24.62 -19.62 -34.76
CA ILE A 40 23.64 -20.71 -34.70
C ILE A 40 24.15 -21.65 -33.61
N ALA A 41 23.38 -21.82 -32.54
CA ALA A 41 23.55 -22.93 -31.61
C ALA A 41 22.34 -23.85 -31.75
N GLU A 42 22.62 -25.09 -32.15
CA GLU A 42 21.67 -26.19 -32.28
C GLU A 42 21.16 -26.60 -30.89
N PRO A 43 19.85 -26.77 -30.65
CA PRO A 43 19.35 -27.25 -29.37
C PRO A 43 19.62 -28.76 -29.25
N THR A 44 20.66 -29.10 -28.48
CA THR A 44 20.85 -30.45 -27.96
C THR A 44 19.70 -30.79 -27.02
N GLY A 45 18.87 -31.77 -27.40
CA GLY A 45 17.74 -32.22 -26.60
C GLY A 45 18.19 -32.79 -25.25
N VAL A 46 17.70 -32.18 -24.17
CA VAL A 46 17.83 -32.69 -22.80
C VAL A 46 16.64 -33.63 -22.53
N PRO A 47 16.85 -34.86 -21.98
CA PRO A 47 15.74 -35.74 -21.61
C PRO A 47 14.91 -35.11 -20.48
N ALA A 48 13.58 -35.21 -20.61
CA ALA A 48 12.63 -34.70 -19.63
C ALA A 48 12.82 -35.38 -18.25
N PRO A 49 12.81 -34.63 -17.14
CA PRO A 49 12.68 -35.26 -15.83
C PRO A 49 11.29 -35.90 -15.74
N ALA A 50 11.23 -37.12 -15.20
CA ALA A 50 9.98 -37.74 -14.81
C ALA A 50 9.36 -36.87 -13.70
N ASN A 51 8.13 -36.39 -13.91
CA ASN A 51 7.33 -35.74 -12.88
C ASN A 51 7.03 -36.76 -11.79
N ASP A 52 7.85 -36.75 -10.74
CA ASP A 52 7.46 -37.19 -9.42
C ASP A 52 7.11 -35.93 -8.63
N SER A 53 5.83 -35.57 -8.67
CA SER A 53 5.26 -34.54 -7.82
C SER A 53 4.02 -35.16 -7.19
N SER A 54 4.23 -35.88 -6.09
CA SER A 54 3.21 -35.93 -5.05
C SER A 54 3.26 -34.60 -4.33
N ASP A 55 2.66 -33.57 -4.95
CA ASP A 55 2.38 -32.30 -4.29
C ASP A 55 1.28 -32.58 -3.26
N GLU A 56 1.69 -32.89 -2.04
CA GLU A 56 0.85 -32.71 -0.85
C GLU A 56 0.65 -31.19 -0.69
N HIS A 57 -0.30 -30.63 -1.45
CA HIS A 57 -0.93 -29.36 -1.11
C HIS A 57 -1.69 -29.61 0.20
N ASP A 58 -1.00 -29.42 1.32
CA ASP A 58 -1.64 -29.14 2.58
C ASP A 58 -2.23 -27.73 2.48
N ASP A 59 -3.42 -27.64 1.88
CA ASP A 59 -4.26 -26.43 1.80
C ASP A 59 -4.84 -26.07 3.18
N THR A 60 -4.01 -26.11 4.23
CA THR A 60 -4.37 -25.47 5.49
C THR A 60 -4.11 -23.97 5.31
N ALA A 61 -5.14 -23.26 4.83
CA ALA A 61 -5.21 -21.81 4.97
C ALA A 61 -4.87 -21.49 6.44
N ALA A 62 -3.70 -20.88 6.66
CA ALA A 62 -3.21 -20.62 8.00
C ALA A 62 -4.27 -19.79 8.73
N GLU A 63 -4.90 -20.38 9.75
CA GLU A 63 -5.91 -19.71 10.55
C GLU A 63 -5.29 -18.45 11.16
N PHE A 64 -5.99 -17.32 11.02
CA PHE A 64 -5.50 -16.03 11.51
C PHE A 64 -5.26 -16.10 13.02
N ASP A 65 -4.04 -15.79 13.45
CA ASP A 65 -3.67 -15.69 14.87
C ASP A 65 -3.46 -14.22 15.27
N PRO A 66 -4.36 -13.62 16.07
CA PRO A 66 -4.24 -12.22 16.51
C PRO A 66 -2.97 -11.97 17.35
N ALA A 67 -2.42 -13.01 17.98
CA ALA A 67 -1.22 -12.88 18.81
C ALA A 67 0.04 -12.52 18.01
N GLN A 68 0.00 -12.64 16.68
CA GLN A 68 1.13 -12.29 15.81
C GLN A 68 1.22 -10.79 15.49
N ILE A 69 0.20 -10.01 15.85
CA ILE A 69 0.18 -8.57 15.60
C ILE A 69 0.73 -7.82 16.82
N GLU A 70 1.70 -6.95 16.57
CA GLU A 70 2.31 -6.09 17.58
C GLU A 70 2.02 -4.61 17.29
N ASP A 71 1.64 -3.85 18.31
CA ASP A 71 1.63 -2.39 18.24
C ASP A 71 3.03 -1.84 18.53
N LEU A 72 3.72 -1.35 17.49
CA LEU A 72 5.05 -0.73 17.59
C LEU A 72 5.00 0.70 18.17
N GLY A 73 3.84 1.16 18.62
CA GLY A 73 3.63 2.40 19.35
C GLY A 73 3.31 3.61 18.47
N ALA A 74 2.68 4.59 19.11
CA ALA A 74 2.26 5.84 18.48
C ALA A 74 3.43 6.62 17.87
N ARG A 75 3.19 7.23 16.71
CA ARG A 75 4.17 8.01 15.95
C ARG A 75 3.50 9.13 15.15
N GLU A 76 4.29 10.05 14.61
CA GLU A 76 3.79 11.10 13.74
C GLU A 76 3.09 10.48 12.52
N GLY A 77 1.79 10.76 12.33
CA GLY A 77 0.96 10.14 11.30
C GLY A 77 0.28 8.83 11.73
N ALA A 78 0.48 8.33 12.94
CA ALA A 78 -0.28 7.22 13.52
C ALA A 78 -0.39 7.37 15.05
N SER A 79 -1.06 8.45 15.44
CA SER A 79 -1.18 8.93 16.82
C SER A 79 -2.46 8.50 17.54
N GLY A 80 -3.36 7.84 16.81
CA GLY A 80 -4.59 7.27 17.31
C GLY A 80 -4.39 6.24 18.42
N GLU A 81 -5.48 5.99 19.14
CA GLU A 81 -5.46 5.03 20.23
C GLU A 81 -5.53 3.60 19.68
N ALA A 82 -4.69 2.71 20.22
CA ALA A 82 -4.74 1.28 19.93
C ALA A 82 -5.19 0.52 21.17
N ARG A 83 -6.19 -0.33 21.03
CA ARG A 83 -6.73 -1.21 22.08
C ARG A 83 -6.81 -2.63 21.57
N HIS A 84 -6.90 -3.58 22.50
CA HIS A 84 -7.23 -4.96 22.18
C HIS A 84 -8.47 -5.43 22.92
N ASP A 85 -9.21 -6.37 22.33
CA ASP A 85 -10.33 -7.05 22.99
C ASP A 85 -9.85 -8.22 23.88
N ALA A 86 -10.79 -8.93 24.49
CA ALA A 86 -10.50 -10.10 25.32
C ALA A 86 -9.91 -11.29 24.53
N SER A 87 -10.08 -11.30 23.22
CA SER A 87 -9.59 -12.34 22.31
C SER A 87 -8.23 -11.98 21.70
N GLY A 88 -7.70 -10.78 21.99
CA GLY A 88 -6.40 -10.31 21.55
C GLY A 88 -6.39 -9.53 20.23
N PHE A 89 -7.55 -9.26 19.63
CA PHE A 89 -7.64 -8.49 18.38
C PHE A 89 -7.33 -7.03 18.62
N TRP A 90 -6.51 -6.44 17.76
CA TRP A 90 -6.19 -5.02 17.80
C TRP A 90 -7.27 -4.18 17.11
N TYR A 91 -7.56 -3.03 17.71
CA TYR A 91 -8.44 -2.00 17.21
C TYR A 91 -7.71 -0.67 17.31
N TYR A 92 -7.76 0.12 16.24
CA TYR A 92 -7.11 1.41 16.15
C TYR A 92 -8.14 2.49 15.82
N GLU A 93 -8.30 3.50 16.68
CA GLU A 93 -9.15 4.66 16.42
C GLU A 93 -8.37 5.76 15.72
N VAL A 94 -8.75 6.07 14.49
CA VAL A 94 -8.12 7.10 13.66
C VAL A 94 -8.39 8.48 14.25
N VAL A 95 -7.35 9.31 14.35
CA VAL A 95 -7.46 10.72 14.77
C VAL A 95 -7.01 11.68 13.67
N SER A 96 -7.29 12.97 13.85
CA SER A 96 -6.88 13.98 12.88
C SER A 96 -5.35 14.06 12.75
N GLY A 97 -4.86 13.97 11.50
CA GLY A 97 -3.42 13.99 11.19
C GLY A 97 -2.82 12.60 10.99
N ASP A 98 -3.59 11.53 11.22
CA ASP A 98 -3.16 10.19 10.88
C ASP A 98 -3.10 9.95 9.37
N VAL A 99 -2.22 9.05 8.95
CA VAL A 99 -1.95 8.67 7.57
C VAL A 99 -1.98 7.15 7.47
N ALA A 100 -2.81 6.60 6.59
CA ALA A 100 -3.05 5.16 6.47
C ALA A 100 -1.76 4.34 6.37
N SER A 101 -0.81 4.75 5.53
CA SER A 101 0.47 4.05 5.40
C SER A 101 1.30 4.02 6.68
N VAL A 102 1.24 5.07 7.49
CA VAL A 102 1.99 5.13 8.76
C VAL A 102 1.31 4.28 9.83
N ILE A 103 -0.02 4.15 9.78
CA ILE A 103 -0.77 3.19 10.62
C ILE A 103 -0.37 1.76 10.27
N CYS A 104 -0.26 1.43 8.98
CA CYS A 104 0.26 0.13 8.54
C CYS A 104 1.65 -0.16 9.14
N ASP A 105 2.57 0.80 9.05
CA ASP A 105 3.92 0.69 9.61
C ASP A 105 3.91 0.56 11.14
N ARG A 106 2.88 1.08 11.83
CA ARG A 106 2.74 0.95 13.29
C ARG A 106 2.43 -0.49 13.71
N PHE A 107 1.70 -1.24 12.89
CA PHE A 107 1.37 -2.64 13.16
C PHE A 107 2.21 -3.64 12.35
N ASP A 108 3.28 -3.17 11.69
CA ASP A 108 4.08 -3.95 10.74
C ASP A 108 3.23 -4.69 9.70
N ARG A 109 2.17 -4.03 9.20
CA ARG A 109 1.19 -4.63 8.28
C ARG A 109 1.38 -4.16 6.85
N ARG A 110 1.03 -5.03 5.91
CA ARG A 110 0.89 -4.69 4.50
C ARG A 110 -0.45 -4.01 4.24
N TRP A 111 -0.61 -3.46 3.04
CA TRP A 111 -1.78 -2.66 2.70
C TRP A 111 -3.08 -3.44 2.72
N TRP A 112 -3.10 -4.71 2.32
CA TRP A 112 -4.29 -5.56 2.38
C TRP A 112 -4.54 -6.19 3.76
N GLN A 113 -3.79 -5.81 4.79
CA GLN A 113 -3.83 -6.42 6.14
C GLN A 113 -4.41 -5.47 7.20
N LEU A 114 -5.24 -4.52 6.78
CA LEU A 114 -6.00 -3.66 7.67
C LEU A 114 -7.43 -3.66 7.18
N GLU A 115 -8.35 -3.95 8.10
CA GLU A 115 -9.79 -3.96 7.84
C GLU A 115 -10.44 -2.76 8.52
N THR A 116 -11.68 -2.46 8.13
CA THR A 116 -12.48 -1.41 8.77
C THR A 116 -13.83 -1.99 9.18
N LEU A 117 -14.37 -1.51 10.30
CA LEU A 117 -15.70 -1.91 10.77
C LEU A 117 -16.84 -1.33 9.92
N ASP A 118 -16.63 -0.13 9.36
CA ASP A 118 -17.72 0.70 8.83
C ASP A 118 -17.65 0.95 7.31
N ALA A 119 -16.59 0.51 6.63
CA ALA A 119 -16.40 0.72 5.19
C ALA A 119 -16.11 -0.60 4.46
N GLU A 120 -17.08 -1.03 3.65
CA GLU A 120 -16.81 -1.81 2.43
C GLU A 120 -16.51 -0.82 1.28
N PRO A 121 -15.55 -1.07 0.38
CA PRO A 121 -14.70 -2.26 0.23
C PRO A 121 -13.42 -2.21 1.08
N GLY A 122 -12.71 -3.34 1.12
CA GLY A 122 -11.48 -3.58 1.88
C GLY A 122 -10.51 -2.41 1.89
N PHE A 123 -9.96 -2.14 3.07
CA PHE A 123 -9.04 -1.04 3.28
C PHE A 123 -7.66 -1.36 2.74
N ASP A 124 -7.01 -0.34 2.19
CA ASP A 124 -5.60 -0.38 1.83
C ASP A 124 -4.81 0.78 2.47
N CYS A 125 -3.49 0.68 2.58
CA CYS A 125 -2.62 1.77 3.07
C CYS A 125 -2.68 3.06 2.22
N ARG A 126 -3.42 3.10 1.11
CA ARG A 126 -3.68 4.29 0.29
C ARG A 126 -5.11 4.80 0.46
N SER A 127 -5.92 4.14 1.27
CA SER A 127 -7.31 4.47 1.50
C SER A 127 -7.41 5.81 2.22
N THR A 128 -8.45 6.55 1.88
CA THR A 128 -8.80 7.75 2.63
C THR A 128 -9.37 7.32 3.97
N ILE A 129 -8.77 7.82 5.05
CA ILE A 129 -9.19 7.54 6.42
C ILE A 129 -9.79 8.78 7.05
N TYR A 130 -10.73 8.58 7.96
CA TYR A 130 -11.44 9.65 8.63
C TYR A 130 -11.27 9.56 10.15
N PRO A 131 -11.12 10.70 10.85
CA PRO A 131 -11.14 10.69 12.31
C PRO A 131 -12.39 10.02 12.87
N GLY A 132 -12.22 9.17 13.88
CA GLY A 132 -13.27 8.34 14.49
C GLY A 132 -13.49 6.99 13.80
N GLN A 133 -12.86 6.73 12.66
CA GLN A 133 -12.90 5.42 12.02
C GLN A 133 -12.10 4.41 12.84
N ILE A 134 -12.63 3.19 12.97
CA ILE A 134 -11.95 2.08 13.63
C ILE A 134 -11.34 1.14 12.59
N LEU A 135 -10.04 0.92 12.70
CA LEU A 135 -9.25 0.02 11.87
C LEU A 135 -8.82 -1.21 12.66
N ILE A 136 -8.77 -2.36 12.00
CA ILE A 136 -8.45 -3.65 12.60
C ILE A 136 -7.30 -4.27 11.83
N PRO A 137 -6.08 -4.28 12.39
CA PRO A 137 -4.96 -4.97 11.77
C PRO A 137 -5.25 -6.47 11.70
N THR A 138 -4.94 -7.09 10.56
CA THR A 138 -5.09 -8.52 10.31
C THR A 138 -3.75 -9.12 9.88
N ALA A 139 -3.68 -10.45 9.76
CA ALA A 139 -2.45 -11.20 9.49
C ALA A 139 -2.70 -12.21 8.38
N TYR A 140 -3.67 -11.92 7.51
CA TYR A 140 -3.92 -12.73 6.34
C TYR A 140 -2.65 -12.88 5.50
N ALA A 141 -2.31 -14.13 5.18
CA ALA A 141 -1.12 -14.45 4.39
C ALA A 141 -1.25 -13.97 2.94
N GLU A 142 -2.48 -13.88 2.45
CA GLU A 142 -2.84 -13.49 1.10
C GLU A 142 -3.92 -12.40 1.07
N ASP A 143 -4.15 -11.84 -0.11
CA ASP A 143 -5.15 -10.80 -0.33
C ASP A 143 -6.55 -11.44 -0.44
N HIS A 144 -7.41 -11.26 0.57
CA HIS A 144 -8.74 -11.87 0.65
C HIS A 144 -9.85 -11.05 -0.04
N ASN A 145 -9.58 -10.45 -1.20
CA ASN A 145 -10.59 -9.75 -2.01
C ASN A 145 -11.84 -10.58 -2.40
N VAL A 146 -11.88 -11.88 -2.07
CA VAL A 146 -12.95 -12.81 -2.44
C VAL A 146 -13.86 -13.18 -1.27
N ASP A 147 -13.41 -12.96 -0.02
CA ASP A 147 -14.18 -13.27 1.17
C ASP A 147 -14.68 -11.97 1.84
N PRO A 148 -15.90 -11.95 2.41
CA PRO A 148 -16.34 -10.81 3.19
C PRO A 148 -15.35 -10.59 4.35
N PRO A 149 -14.97 -9.33 4.64
CA PRO A 149 -14.00 -9.05 5.68
C PRO A 149 -14.50 -9.65 6.99
N TRP A 150 -13.74 -10.60 7.54
CA TRP A 150 -14.03 -11.15 8.85
C TRP A 150 -13.60 -10.13 9.90
N VAL A 151 -14.56 -9.67 10.70
CA VAL A 151 -14.36 -8.63 11.70
C VAL A 151 -14.84 -9.11 13.08
N PRO A 152 -14.02 -9.02 14.15
CA PRO A 152 -14.45 -9.46 15.47
C PRO A 152 -15.55 -8.57 16.04
N SER A 153 -16.51 -9.19 16.74
CA SER A 153 -17.77 -8.56 17.15
C SER A 153 -17.65 -7.60 18.35
N ASP A 154 -16.58 -7.71 19.14
CA ASP A 154 -16.42 -6.96 20.39
C ASP A 154 -15.48 -5.76 20.20
N ASN A 155 -15.99 -4.67 19.61
CA ASN A 155 -15.23 -3.42 19.47
C ASN A 155 -15.06 -2.70 20.84
N PRO A 156 -13.83 -2.55 21.37
CA PRO A 156 -13.56 -1.92 22.67
C PRO A 156 -13.75 -0.39 22.69
N PHE A 157 -14.09 0.23 21.55
CA PHE A 157 -14.39 1.66 21.45
C PHE A 157 -15.90 1.96 21.58
N THR A 158 -16.78 0.96 21.47
CA THR A 158 -18.25 1.13 21.48
C THR A 158 -18.95 0.60 22.73
N GLY A 159 -18.20 0.41 23.83
CA GLY A 159 -18.71 -0.15 25.10
C GLY A 159 -19.90 0.59 25.72
#